data_AF-A0A497VBY1-F1
#
_entry.id   AF-A0A497VBY1-F1
#
_cell.length_a   1.000
_cell.length_b   1.000
_cell.length_c   1.000
_cell.angle_alpha   90.00
_cell.angle_beta   90.00
_cell.angle_gamma   90.00
#
_symmetry.space_group_name_H-M   'P 1'
#
loop_
_entity.id
_entity.type
_entity.pdbx_description
1 polymer ?
#
loop_
_entity_poly.entity_id
_entity_poly.type
_entity_poly.pdbx_seq_one_letter_code
_entity_poly.pdbx_strand_id
1 'polypeptide(L)'
;MKKTVLLLFLMATVTVYGQKKKADAVEKEKITKLLDEWHAAAARADFNEYFGKLTENSIFIGTDATENWNKKQFEAFSKPYFDKGKAWNFKALERNIFLSDDGKLAWFDELLDTQMKICRGSGVLEKINGKWMIRHYVLSTTVPNDVIDEVIKVKTPIEDKLIETLKKK
;
A
#
# COMPACT_ATOMS: atom_id res chain seq x y z
N MET A 1 -19.08 -11.99 -47.40
CA MET A 1 -18.26 -12.87 -46.54
C MET A 1 -17.14 -12.10 -45.83
N LYS A 2 -16.15 -11.48 -46.49
CA LYS A 2 -15.07 -10.74 -45.82
C LYS A 2 -15.54 -9.61 -44.88
N LYS A 3 -16.53 -8.79 -45.29
CA LYS A 3 -17.12 -7.72 -44.45
C LYS A 3 -17.89 -8.25 -43.24
N THR A 4 -18.57 -9.38 -43.39
CA THR A 4 -19.34 -10.04 -42.32
C THR A 4 -18.43 -10.68 -41.27
N VAL A 5 -17.33 -11.32 -41.72
CA VAL A 5 -16.28 -11.86 -40.84
C VAL A 5 -15.59 -10.73 -40.07
N LEU A 6 -15.31 -9.60 -40.73
CA LEU A 6 -14.72 -8.42 -40.07
C LEU A 6 -15.64 -7.82 -39.00
N LEU A 7 -16.96 -7.74 -39.26
CA LEU A 7 -17.94 -7.26 -38.28
C LEU A 7 -18.06 -8.19 -37.05
N LEU A 8 -18.06 -9.51 -37.27
CA LEU A 8 -18.09 -10.51 -36.20
C LEU A 8 -16.82 -10.49 -35.35
N PHE A 9 -15.64 -10.28 -35.97
CA PHE A 9 -14.37 -10.12 -35.26
C PHE A 9 -14.36 -8.85 -34.42
N LEU A 10 -14.88 -7.74 -34.95
CA LEU A 10 -14.97 -6.46 -34.22
C LEU A 10 -15.91 -6.58 -33.00
N MET A 11 -17.08 -7.23 -33.14
CA MET A 11 -17.99 -7.48 -32.01
C MET A 11 -17.36 -8.33 -30.90
N ALA A 12 -16.59 -9.37 -31.26
CA ALA A 12 -15.92 -10.24 -30.30
C ALA A 12 -14.83 -9.49 -29.49
N THR A 13 -14.12 -8.54 -30.10
CA THR A 13 -13.10 -7.75 -29.37
C THR A 13 -13.71 -6.80 -28.35
N VAL A 14 -14.85 -6.18 -28.66
CA VAL A 14 -15.54 -5.23 -27.75
C VAL A 14 -16.09 -5.94 -26.52
N THR A 15 -16.63 -7.16 -26.66
CA THR A 15 -17.17 -7.93 -25.53
C THR A 15 -16.09 -8.39 -24.56
N VAL A 16 -14.94 -8.85 -25.06
CA VAL A 16 -13.79 -9.28 -24.23
C VAL A 16 -13.23 -8.10 -23.43
N TYR A 17 -13.05 -6.93 -24.07
CA TYR A 17 -12.54 -5.73 -23.39
C TYR A 17 -13.50 -5.24 -22.29
N GLY A 18 -14.81 -5.32 -22.54
CA GLY A 18 -15.84 -4.98 -21.55
C GLY A 18 -15.84 -5.93 -20.34
N GLN A 19 -15.63 -7.22 -20.56
CA GLN A 19 -15.54 -8.22 -19.48
C GLN A 19 -14.31 -8.01 -18.61
N LYS A 20 -13.13 -7.74 -19.21
CA LYS A 20 -11.90 -7.44 -18.44
C LYS A 20 -12.07 -6.22 -17.55
N LYS A 21 -12.58 -5.10 -18.08
CA LYS A 21 -12.83 -3.88 -17.28
C LYS A 21 -13.75 -4.12 -16.08
N LYS A 22 -14.80 -4.93 -16.24
CA LYS A 22 -15.70 -5.28 -15.14
C LYS A 22 -15.01 -6.15 -14.09
N ALA A 23 -14.22 -7.14 -14.53
CA ALA A 23 -13.45 -7.98 -13.61
C ALA A 23 -12.42 -7.15 -12.82
N ASP A 24 -11.71 -6.24 -13.49
CA ASP A 24 -10.74 -5.34 -12.84
C ASP A 24 -11.42 -4.45 -11.79
N ALA A 25 -12.61 -3.91 -12.08
CA ALA A 25 -13.36 -3.10 -11.13
C ALA A 25 -13.72 -3.89 -9.85
N VAL A 26 -14.16 -5.14 -10.00
CA VAL A 26 -14.46 -6.04 -8.87
C VAL A 26 -13.21 -6.32 -8.04
N GLU A 27 -12.06 -6.55 -8.68
CA GLU A 27 -10.81 -6.79 -7.96
C GLU A 27 -10.31 -5.53 -7.22
N LYS A 28 -10.44 -4.34 -7.83
CA LYS A 28 -10.13 -3.06 -7.16
C LYS A 28 -11.03 -2.78 -5.96
N GLU A 29 -12.31 -3.15 -6.02
CA GLU A 29 -13.23 -3.04 -4.88
C GLU A 29 -12.82 -3.96 -3.73
N LYS A 30 -12.43 -5.20 -4.03
CA LYS A 30 -11.90 -6.14 -3.01
C LYS A 30 -10.62 -5.62 -2.35
N ILE A 31 -9.71 -5.03 -3.13
CA ILE A 31 -8.47 -4.43 -2.62
C ILE A 31 -8.79 -3.20 -1.75
N THR A 32 -9.70 -2.35 -2.21
CA THR A 32 -10.18 -1.18 -1.45
C THR A 32 -10.69 -1.60 -0.07
N LYS A 33 -11.59 -2.59 -0.05
CA LYS A 33 -12.15 -3.14 1.19
C LYS A 33 -11.07 -3.72 2.10
N LEU A 34 -10.12 -4.49 1.54
CA LEU A 34 -9.01 -5.06 2.31
C LEU A 34 -8.19 -3.96 3.02
N LEU A 35 -7.84 -2.90 2.29
CA LEU A 35 -7.03 -1.80 2.83
C LEU A 35 -7.81 -0.98 3.86
N ASP A 36 -9.10 -0.73 3.64
CA ASP A 36 -9.94 -0.03 4.63
C ASP A 36 -10.11 -0.86 5.91
N GLU A 37 -10.34 -2.17 5.79
CA GLU A 37 -10.39 -3.09 6.93
C GLU A 37 -9.05 -3.14 7.67
N TRP A 38 -7.94 -3.13 6.93
CA TRP A 38 -6.60 -3.12 7.51
C TRP A 38 -6.34 -1.85 8.33
N HIS A 39 -6.64 -0.66 7.78
CA HIS A 39 -6.55 0.60 8.53
C HIS A 39 -7.49 0.62 9.74
N ALA A 40 -8.71 0.11 9.58
CA ALA A 40 -9.69 0.03 10.67
C ALA A 40 -9.27 -0.94 11.79
N ALA A 41 -8.61 -2.05 11.46
CA ALA A 41 -8.06 -2.98 12.45
C ALA A 41 -6.99 -2.31 13.31
N ALA A 42 -6.08 -1.52 12.71
CA ALA A 42 -5.13 -0.72 13.47
C ALA A 42 -5.83 0.31 14.37
N ALA A 43 -6.83 1.03 13.85
CA ALA A 43 -7.57 2.03 14.63
C ALA A 43 -8.28 1.43 15.85
N ARG A 44 -8.70 0.17 15.78
CA ARG A 44 -9.28 -0.59 16.90
C ARG A 44 -8.24 -1.33 17.76
N ALA A 45 -6.96 -1.20 17.43
CA ALA A 45 -5.87 -1.98 18.01
C ALA A 45 -6.09 -3.51 17.95
N ASP A 46 -6.75 -3.99 16.88
CA ASP A 46 -6.88 -5.43 16.62
C ASP A 46 -5.61 -5.97 15.95
N PHE A 47 -4.69 -6.47 16.77
CA PHE A 47 -3.40 -6.98 16.33
C PHE A 47 -3.55 -8.16 15.34
N ASN A 48 -4.45 -9.09 15.64
CA ASN A 48 -4.59 -10.32 14.85
C ASN A 48 -5.25 -10.02 13.49
N GLU A 49 -6.29 -9.18 13.47
CA GLU A 49 -6.92 -8.77 12.22
C GLU A 49 -5.94 -7.97 11.35
N TYR A 50 -5.18 -7.04 11.95
CA TYR A 50 -4.22 -6.20 11.25
C TYR A 50 -3.10 -7.03 10.59
N PHE A 51 -2.37 -7.83 11.37
CA PHE A 51 -1.28 -8.66 10.86
C PHE A 51 -1.76 -9.86 10.03
N GLY A 52 -3.03 -10.26 10.18
CA GLY A 52 -3.68 -11.27 9.36
C GLY A 52 -3.87 -10.84 7.89
N LYS A 53 -3.86 -9.54 7.58
CA LYS A 53 -3.91 -9.04 6.19
C LYS A 53 -2.57 -9.09 5.47
N LEU A 54 -1.47 -9.31 6.19
CA LEU A 54 -0.11 -9.33 5.66
C LEU A 54 0.31 -10.76 5.28
N THR A 55 0.94 -10.91 4.11
CA THR A 55 1.61 -12.17 3.72
C THR A 55 2.72 -12.54 4.71
N GLU A 56 3.06 -13.82 4.82
CA GLU A 56 4.13 -14.29 5.72
C GLU A 56 5.48 -13.59 5.44
N ASN A 57 5.80 -13.39 4.17
CA ASN A 57 7.06 -12.77 3.75
C ASN A 57 6.99 -11.24 3.64
N SER A 58 5.92 -10.61 4.12
CA SER A 58 5.68 -9.17 3.93
C SER A 58 6.78 -8.28 4.48
N ILE A 59 6.97 -7.15 3.81
CA ILE A 59 7.87 -6.07 4.22
C ILE A 59 7.05 -4.82 4.54
N PHE A 60 7.39 -4.18 5.65
CA PHE A 60 6.83 -2.90 6.05
C PHE A 60 7.97 -1.89 6.23
N ILE A 61 7.84 -0.75 5.57
CA ILE A 61 8.78 0.37 5.64
C ILE A 61 8.04 1.53 6.29
N GLY A 62 8.55 1.98 7.43
CA GLY A 62 8.01 3.12 8.15
C GLY A 62 8.51 4.45 7.58
N THR A 63 8.30 5.52 8.35
CA THR A 63 8.62 6.89 7.92
C THR A 63 10.07 7.29 8.18
N ASP A 64 10.75 6.59 9.11
CA ASP A 64 12.17 6.84 9.39
C ASP A 64 13.07 6.00 8.48
N ALA A 65 14.22 6.56 8.08
CA ALA A 65 15.14 5.93 7.12
C ALA A 65 15.73 4.59 7.60
N THR A 66 15.65 4.29 8.90
CA THR A 66 16.13 3.03 9.48
C THR A 66 15.05 1.94 9.53
N GLU A 67 13.81 2.27 9.17
CA GLU A 67 12.65 1.39 9.32
C GLU A 67 12.43 0.53 8.07
N ASN A 68 12.92 -0.70 8.12
CA ASN A 68 12.62 -1.72 7.12
C ASN A 68 12.51 -3.08 7.82
N TRP A 69 11.28 -3.55 7.97
CA TRP A 69 10.97 -4.73 8.78
C TRP A 69 10.31 -5.82 7.94
N ASN A 70 10.73 -7.06 8.17
CA ASN A 70 9.86 -8.20 7.83
C ASN A 70 8.67 -8.28 8.81
N LYS A 71 7.68 -9.11 8.49
CA LYS A 71 6.46 -9.29 9.31
C LYS A 71 6.74 -9.48 10.81
N LYS A 72 7.65 -10.39 11.17
CA LYS A 72 7.95 -10.71 12.59
C LYS A 72 8.59 -9.53 13.32
N GLN A 73 9.50 -8.82 12.66
CA GLN A 73 10.11 -7.62 13.21
C GLN A 73 9.05 -6.52 13.40
N PHE A 74 8.16 -6.34 12.43
CA PHE A 74 7.12 -5.34 12.49
C PHE A 74 6.06 -5.66 13.55
N GLU A 75 5.69 -6.94 13.70
CA GLU A 75 4.85 -7.43 14.80
C GLU A 75 5.45 -7.09 16.16
N ALA A 76 6.74 -7.41 16.37
CA ALA A 76 7.43 -7.13 17.61
C ALA A 76 7.51 -5.62 17.92
N PHE A 77 7.82 -4.80 16.91
CA PHE A 77 7.83 -3.34 17.01
C PHE A 77 6.44 -2.79 17.36
N SER A 78 5.39 -3.32 16.74
CA SER A 78 4.03 -2.79 16.85
C SER A 78 3.32 -3.22 18.13
N LYS A 79 3.67 -4.40 18.68
CA LYS A 79 2.96 -5.02 19.81
C LYS A 79 2.72 -4.08 20.99
N PRO A 80 3.69 -3.27 21.47
CA PRO A 80 3.47 -2.37 22.60
C PRO A 80 2.42 -1.27 22.33
N TYR A 81 2.23 -0.86 21.07
CA TYR A 81 1.24 0.14 20.68
C TYR A 81 -0.17 -0.46 20.64
N PHE A 82 -0.30 -1.66 20.07
CA PHE A 82 -1.55 -2.40 20.02
C PHE A 82 -2.02 -2.80 21.43
N ASP A 83 -1.11 -3.27 22.30
CA ASP A 83 -1.45 -3.64 23.68
C ASP A 83 -1.94 -2.44 24.53
N LYS A 84 -1.51 -1.23 24.17
CA LYS A 84 -1.96 0.02 24.82
C LYS A 84 -3.27 0.57 24.23
N GLY A 85 -3.85 -0.09 23.22
CA GLY A 85 -5.02 0.40 22.50
C GLY A 85 -4.76 1.67 21.69
N LYS A 86 -3.49 1.98 21.41
CA LYS A 86 -3.04 3.24 20.78
C LYS A 86 -2.07 2.96 19.64
N ALA A 87 -2.55 2.27 18.61
CA ALA A 87 -1.84 2.15 17.34
C ALA A 87 -2.13 3.38 16.45
N TRP A 88 -2.05 3.22 15.13
CA TRP A 88 -2.37 4.27 14.16
C TRP A 88 -3.86 4.30 13.80
N ASN A 89 -4.34 5.49 13.40
CA ASN A 89 -5.71 5.69 12.95
C ASN A 89 -5.65 6.47 11.64
N PHE A 90 -5.63 5.71 10.54
CA PHE A 90 -5.48 6.26 9.19
C PHE A 90 -6.80 6.16 8.44
N LYS A 91 -7.12 7.19 7.66
CA LYS A 91 -8.30 7.20 6.79
C LYS A 91 -7.89 7.60 5.38
N ALA A 92 -8.28 6.81 4.39
CA ALA A 92 -8.00 7.15 3.01
C ALA A 92 -8.78 8.40 2.57
N LEU A 93 -8.04 9.33 1.95
CA LEU A 93 -8.56 10.51 1.27
C LEU A 93 -8.68 10.25 -0.24
N GLU A 94 -7.68 9.58 -0.79
CA GLU A 94 -7.59 9.21 -2.20
C GLU A 94 -6.88 7.86 -2.30
N ARG A 95 -7.25 7.02 -3.28
CA ARG A 95 -6.59 5.74 -3.53
C ARG A 95 -6.56 5.41 -5.01
N ASN A 96 -5.37 5.10 -5.51
CA ASN A 96 -5.12 4.63 -6.85
C ASN A 96 -4.74 3.15 -6.80
N ILE A 97 -5.39 2.31 -7.61
CA ILE A 97 -5.14 0.85 -7.64
C ILE A 97 -4.90 0.39 -9.07
N PHE A 98 -3.84 -0.39 -9.24
CA PHE A 98 -3.38 -0.94 -10.49
C PHE A 98 -3.25 -2.45 -10.36
N LEU A 99 -3.56 -3.19 -11.42
CA LEU A 99 -3.53 -4.65 -11.46
C LEU A 99 -2.49 -5.10 -12.48
N SER A 100 -1.76 -6.17 -12.18
CA SER A 100 -0.91 -6.84 -13.18
C SER A 100 -1.77 -7.48 -14.27
N ASP A 101 -1.21 -7.66 -15.45
CA ASP A 101 -1.93 -8.26 -16.59
C ASP A 101 -2.40 -9.70 -16.32
N ASP A 102 -1.67 -10.43 -15.47
CA ASP A 102 -2.04 -11.79 -15.04
C ASP A 102 -2.99 -11.82 -13.84
N GLY A 103 -3.34 -10.66 -13.27
CA GLY A 103 -4.27 -10.51 -12.15
C GLY A 103 -3.78 -11.11 -10.82
N LYS A 104 -2.50 -11.45 -10.69
CA LYS A 104 -1.92 -12.04 -9.47
C LYS A 104 -1.34 -11.01 -8.52
N LEU A 105 -0.94 -9.85 -9.04
CA LEU A 105 -0.40 -8.74 -8.28
C LEU A 105 -1.25 -7.49 -8.46
N ALA A 106 -1.20 -6.64 -7.45
CA ALA A 106 -1.71 -5.28 -7.54
C ALA A 106 -0.71 -4.34 -6.87
N TRP A 107 -0.64 -3.10 -7.33
CA TRP A 107 0.06 -2.03 -6.61
C TRP A 107 -0.88 -0.85 -6.43
N PHE A 108 -0.62 -0.08 -5.39
CA PHE A 108 -1.45 1.04 -5.03
C PHE A 108 -0.65 2.16 -4.40
N ASP A 109 -1.22 3.34 -4.47
CA ASP A 109 -0.88 4.48 -3.63
C ASP A 109 -2.17 5.08 -3.04
N GLU A 110 -2.05 5.65 -1.86
CA GLU A 110 -3.13 6.32 -1.18
C GLU A 110 -2.62 7.54 -0.41
N LEU A 111 -3.43 8.59 -0.39
CA LEU A 111 -3.27 9.68 0.56
C LEU A 111 -4.11 9.37 1.79
N LEU A 112 -3.50 9.51 2.96
CA LEU A 112 -4.11 9.17 4.24
C LEU A 112 -4.21 10.42 5.11
N ASP A 113 -5.37 10.64 5.71
CA ASP A 113 -5.53 11.52 6.87
C ASP A 113 -5.05 10.76 8.11
N THR A 114 -4.06 11.32 8.79
CA THR A 114 -3.36 10.69 9.92
C THR A 114 -3.07 11.71 11.01
N GLN A 115 -2.59 11.24 12.17
CA GLN A 115 -2.08 12.12 13.22
C GLN A 115 -0.87 12.96 12.79
N MET A 116 -0.14 12.53 11.74
CA MET A 116 1.00 13.23 11.16
C MET A 116 0.60 14.15 9.99
N LYS A 117 -0.69 14.47 9.84
CA LYS A 117 -1.28 15.09 8.63
C LYS A 117 -1.26 14.11 7.46
N ILE A 118 -1.12 14.62 6.22
CA ILE A 118 -1.19 13.79 5.03
C ILE A 118 0.04 12.90 4.96
N CYS A 119 -0.17 11.60 5.04
CA CYS A 119 0.82 10.59 4.69
C CYS A 119 0.47 9.95 3.35
N ARG A 120 1.49 9.42 2.68
CA ARG A 120 1.31 8.56 1.52
C ARG A 120 1.57 7.11 1.92
N GLY A 121 0.54 6.28 1.82
CA GLY A 121 0.69 4.83 1.84
C GLY A 121 0.94 4.35 0.41
N SER A 122 1.86 3.42 0.20
CA SER A 122 2.01 2.75 -1.08
C SER A 122 2.43 1.30 -0.87
N GLY A 123 2.03 0.41 -1.77
CA GLY A 123 2.29 -0.99 -1.54
C GLY A 123 1.98 -1.89 -2.71
N VAL A 124 2.31 -3.16 -2.49
CA VAL A 124 2.04 -4.27 -3.41
C VAL A 124 1.19 -5.30 -2.68
N LEU A 125 0.16 -5.79 -3.36
CA LEU A 125 -0.65 -6.91 -2.93
C LEU A 125 -0.41 -8.13 -3.81
N GLU A 126 -0.51 -9.30 -3.19
CA GLU A 126 -0.43 -10.59 -3.85
C GLU A 126 -1.75 -11.35 -3.64
N LYS A 127 -2.23 -12.00 -4.70
CA LYS A 127 -3.42 -12.84 -4.65
C LYS A 127 -3.04 -14.28 -4.35
N ILE A 128 -3.25 -14.69 -3.10
CA ILE A 128 -2.94 -16.04 -2.61
C ILE A 128 -4.25 -16.81 -2.43
N ASN A 129 -4.39 -17.94 -3.14
CA ASN A 129 -5.60 -18.78 -3.08
C ASN A 129 -6.91 -18.00 -3.28
N GLY A 130 -6.88 -17.04 -4.22
CA GLY A 130 -8.04 -16.19 -4.54
C GLY A 130 -8.28 -15.01 -3.60
N LYS A 131 -7.45 -14.81 -2.56
CA LYS A 131 -7.56 -13.70 -1.60
C LYS A 131 -6.40 -12.72 -1.75
N TRP A 132 -6.69 -11.43 -1.71
CA TRP A 132 -5.66 -10.39 -1.69
C TRP A 132 -5.03 -10.28 -0.31
N MET A 133 -3.70 -10.14 -0.28
CA MET A 133 -2.91 -9.94 0.93
C MET A 133 -1.81 -8.92 0.67
N ILE A 134 -1.43 -8.16 1.70
CA ILE A 134 -0.40 -7.14 1.60
C ILE A 134 0.98 -7.81 1.60
N ARG A 135 1.73 -7.62 0.51
CA ARG A 135 3.07 -8.17 0.31
C ARG A 135 4.18 -7.18 0.64
N HIS A 136 3.91 -5.90 0.42
CA HIS A 136 4.84 -4.81 0.69
C HIS A 136 4.04 -3.55 1.02
N TYR A 137 4.49 -2.76 2.00
CA TYR A 137 3.90 -1.48 2.33
C TYR A 137 4.96 -0.47 2.75
N VAL A 138 4.80 0.77 2.29
CA VAL A 138 5.62 1.93 2.65
C VAL A 138 4.70 3.04 3.14
N LEU A 139 4.99 3.55 4.33
CA LEU A 139 4.38 4.78 4.83
C LEU A 139 5.38 5.93 4.69
N SER A 140 4.98 7.02 4.05
CA SER A 140 5.81 8.21 3.93
C SER A 140 5.07 9.43 4.45
N THR A 141 5.75 10.26 5.24
CA THR A 141 5.27 11.62 5.51
C THR A 141 5.38 12.44 4.23
N THR A 142 4.33 13.18 3.88
CA THR A 142 4.42 14.15 2.79
C THR A 142 4.99 15.45 3.33
N VAL A 143 5.85 16.10 2.57
CA VAL A 143 6.41 17.42 2.89
C VAL A 143 5.95 18.37 1.79
N PRO A 144 5.20 19.44 2.12
CA PRO A 144 4.89 20.47 1.15
C PRO A 144 6.18 21.09 0.62
N ASN A 145 6.28 21.28 -0.70
CA ASN A 145 7.48 21.84 -1.33
C ASN A 145 7.84 23.22 -0.79
N ASP A 146 6.84 24.02 -0.39
CA ASP A 146 7.02 25.37 0.15
C ASP A 146 7.80 25.41 1.49
N VAL A 147 7.93 24.28 2.19
CA VAL A 147 8.62 24.18 3.49
C VAL A 147 9.78 23.17 3.47
N ILE A 148 10.20 22.73 2.28
CA ILE A 148 11.20 21.67 2.16
C ILE A 148 12.57 22.09 2.70
N ASP A 149 12.95 23.36 2.56
CA ASP A 149 14.25 23.88 2.99
C ASP A 149 14.37 23.85 4.53
N GLU A 150 13.28 24.15 5.24
CA GLU A 150 13.20 24.06 6.70
C GLU A 150 13.31 22.61 7.17
N VAL A 151 12.62 21.68 6.48
CA VAL A 151 12.70 20.26 6.78
C VAL A 151 14.13 19.73 6.54
N ILE A 152 14.75 20.08 5.41
CA ILE A 152 16.14 19.73 5.12
C ILE A 152 17.05 20.21 6.24
N LYS A 153 16.96 21.49 6.62
CA LYS A 153 17.78 22.09 7.67
C LYS A 153 17.70 21.34 9.01
N VAL A 154 16.51 20.88 9.39
CA VAL A 154 16.31 20.10 10.64
C VAL A 154 16.93 18.70 10.53
N LYS A 155 16.82 18.08 9.36
CA LYS A 155 17.26 16.70 9.13
C LYS A 155 18.77 16.56 8.91
N THR A 156 19.42 17.54 8.29
CA THR A 156 20.85 17.53 7.95
C THR A 156 21.77 17.00 9.07
N PRO A 157 21.77 17.54 10.31
CA PRO A 157 22.71 17.07 11.34
C PRO A 157 22.51 15.62 11.79
N ILE A 158 21.34 15.03 11.50
CA ILE A 158 20.99 13.65 11.83
C ILE A 158 21.30 12.75 10.63
N GLU A 159 20.77 13.11 9.46
CA GLU A 159 20.86 12.27 8.27
C GLU A 159 22.23 12.29 7.62
N ASP A 160 23.01 13.38 7.69
CA ASP A 160 24.38 13.38 7.15
C ASP A 160 25.24 12.30 7.82
N LYS A 161 25.11 12.12 9.14
CA LYS A 161 25.81 11.06 9.88
C LYS A 161 25.39 9.67 9.43
N LEU A 162 24.07 9.48 9.22
CA LEU A 162 23.53 8.22 8.73
C LEU A 162 24.00 7.93 7.30
N ILE A 163 23.94 8.93 6.41
CA ILE A 163 24.42 8.86 5.02
C ILE A 163 25.89 8.44 4.98
N GLU A 164 26.76 9.08 5.76
CA GLU A 164 28.19 8.72 5.81
C GLU A 164 28.43 7.31 6.36
N THR A 165 27.54 6.82 7.23
CA THR A 165 27.58 5.43 7.69
C THR A 165 27.15 4.46 6.58
N LEU A 166 26.10 4.80 5.83
CA LEU A 166 25.56 3.95 4.77
C LEU A 166 26.47 3.87 3.54
N LYS A 167 27.15 4.96 3.17
CA LYS A 167 28.13 4.96 2.06
C LYS A 167 29.34 4.07 2.29
N LYS A 168 29.61 3.67 3.54
CA LYS A 168 30.72 2.80 3.92
C LYS A 168 30.38 1.31 3.92
N LYS A 169 29.10 0.96 3.78
CA LYS A 169 28.64 -0.43 3.64
C LYS A 169 28.79 -0.91 2.21
#